data_AF-A0A929IGH7-F1
#
_entry.id   AF-A0A929IGH7-F1
#
_cell.length_a   1.000
_cell.length_b   1.000
_cell.length_c   1.000
_cell.angle_alpha   90.00
_cell.angle_beta   90.00
_cell.angle_gamma   90.00
#
_symmetry.space_group_name_H-M   'P 1'
#
loop_
_entity.id
_entity.type
_entity.pdbx_description
1 polymer ?
#
loop_
_entity_poly.entity_id
_entity_poly.type
_entity_poly.pdbx_seq_one_letter_code
_entity_poly.pdbx_strand_id
1 'polypeptide(L)'
;MSGGHATLTPLRQLFARRVGLLQRESGLSVPVYARRLDIPAKTFERWAMDGVVPHADTLVRYALQVDVSLDWLFGLSEERGSAG
;
A
#
# COMPACT_ATOMS: atom_id res chain seq x y z
N MET A 1 -3.28 -28.84 7.76
CA MET A 1 -3.31 -28.33 6.37
C MET A 1 -2.35 -27.16 6.29
N SER A 2 -1.10 -27.39 5.91
CA SER A 2 -0.11 -26.32 5.75
C SER A 2 -0.39 -25.59 4.45
N GLY A 3 -1.17 -24.51 4.51
CA GLY A 3 -1.27 -23.57 3.41
C GLY A 3 0.13 -22.97 3.19
N GLY A 4 0.73 -23.25 2.04
CA GLY A 4 2.01 -22.68 1.67
C GLY A 4 1.89 -21.15 1.66
N HIS A 5 2.44 -20.50 2.68
CA HIS A 5 2.64 -19.06 2.63
C HIS A 5 3.63 -18.81 1.50
N ALA A 6 3.14 -18.39 0.33
CA ALA A 6 4.00 -17.83 -0.69
C ALA A 6 4.82 -16.72 -0.02
N THR A 7 6.13 -16.93 0.12
CA THR A 7 7.01 -15.95 0.74
C THR A 7 6.96 -14.69 -0.10
N LEU A 8 6.39 -13.63 0.44
CA LEU A 8 6.39 -12.33 -0.23
C LEU A 8 7.84 -11.91 -0.47
N THR A 9 8.14 -11.37 -1.65
CA THR A 9 9.44 -10.76 -1.89
C THR A 9 9.63 -9.58 -0.91
N PRO A 10 10.87 -9.23 -0.51
CA PRO A 10 11.10 -8.12 0.41
C PRO A 10 10.41 -6.81 -0.02
N LEU A 11 10.42 -6.54 -1.33
CA LEU A 11 9.74 -5.40 -1.94
C LEU A 11 8.21 -5.41 -1.70
N ARG A 12 7.56 -6.58 -1.82
CA ARG A 12 6.11 -6.72 -1.58
C ARG A 12 5.76 -6.65 -0.10
N GLN A 13 6.64 -7.15 0.78
CA GLN A 13 6.48 -7.00 2.24
C GLN A 13 6.52 -5.53 2.66
N LEU A 14 7.48 -4.78 2.12
CA LEU A 14 7.64 -3.37 2.47
C LEU A 14 6.48 -2.53 1.93
N PHE A 15 6.04 -2.79 0.70
CA PHE A 15 4.82 -2.21 0.14
C PHE A 15 3.61 -2.44 1.05
N ALA A 16 3.34 -3.69 1.43
CA ALA A 16 2.22 -4.03 2.31
C ALA A 16 2.30 -3.27 3.65
N ARG A 17 3.49 -3.24 4.25
CA ARG A 17 3.75 -2.52 5.50
C ARG A 17 3.50 -1.02 5.39
N ARG A 18 4.00 -0.38 4.32
CA ARG A 18 3.88 1.08 4.11
C ARG A 18 2.45 1.51 3.74
N VAL A 19 1.73 0.73 2.95
CA VAL A 19 0.29 0.93 2.69
C VAL A 19 -0.53 0.81 3.98
N GLY A 20 -0.28 -0.22 4.78
CA GLY A 20 -0.93 -0.39 6.08
C GLY A 20 -0.52 0.66 7.12
N LEU A 21 0.69 1.23 7.00
CA LEU A 21 1.13 2.36 7.82
C LEU A 21 0.32 3.61 7.49
N LEU A 22 0.19 3.98 6.21
CA LEU A 22 -0.56 5.17 5.78
C LEU A 22 -2.03 5.10 6.20
N GLN A 23 -2.66 3.92 6.13
CA GLN A 23 -4.02 3.74 6.63
C GLN A 23 -4.10 3.96 8.15
N ARG A 24 -3.15 3.44 8.94
CA ARG A 24 -3.13 3.66 10.40
C ARG A 24 -2.86 5.12 10.77
N GLU A 25 -1.93 5.77 10.09
CA GLU A 25 -1.61 7.20 10.29
C GLU A 25 -2.80 8.11 9.98
N SER A 26 -3.69 7.70 9.07
CA SER A 26 -4.92 8.45 8.80
C SER A 26 -5.94 8.44 9.94
N GLY A 27 -5.83 7.51 10.91
CA GLY A 27 -6.81 7.31 11.98
C GLY A 27 -8.15 6.70 11.52
N LEU A 28 -8.32 6.40 10.24
CA LEU A 28 -9.54 5.84 9.67
C LEU A 28 -9.51 4.31 9.72
N SER A 29 -10.67 3.65 9.86
CA SER A 29 -10.76 2.20 9.66
C SER A 29 -10.52 1.83 8.19
N VAL A 30 -10.10 0.59 7.91
CA VAL A 30 -9.85 0.12 6.53
C VAL A 30 -11.01 0.40 5.57
N PRO A 31 -12.29 0.12 5.91
CA PRO A 31 -13.40 0.41 5.00
C PRO A 31 -13.56 1.90 4.69
N VAL A 32 -13.35 2.78 5.68
CA VAL A 32 -13.48 4.23 5.52
C VAL A 32 -12.31 4.80 4.72
N TYR A 33 -11.09 4.36 5.02
CA TYR A 33 -9.87 4.74 4.31
C TYR A 33 -9.93 4.33 2.83
N ALA A 34 -10.26 3.07 2.56
CA ALA A 34 -10.37 2.54 1.20
C ALA A 34 -11.46 3.27 0.40
N ARG A 35 -12.62 3.54 1.01
CA ARG A 35 -13.70 4.33 0.38
C ARG A 35 -13.25 5.75 0.03
N ARG A 36 -12.46 6.42 0.89
CA ARG A 36 -11.92 7.78 0.61
C ARG A 36 -11.01 7.80 -0.62
N LEU A 37 -10.36 6.69 -0.90
CA LEU A 37 -9.44 6.52 -2.02
C LEU A 37 -10.09 5.89 -3.26
N ASP A 38 -11.40 5.65 -3.23
CA ASP A 38 -12.13 4.92 -4.26
C ASP A 38 -11.57 3.50 -4.54
N ILE A 39 -11.13 2.83 -3.46
CA ILE A 39 -10.61 1.46 -3.49
C ILE A 39 -11.60 0.55 -2.76
N PRO A 40 -12.00 -0.61 -3.32
CA PRO A 40 -12.79 -1.59 -2.58
C PRO A 40 -12.02 -2.08 -1.35
N ALA A 41 -12.67 -2.14 -0.18
CA ALA A 41 -12.00 -2.49 1.09
C ALA A 41 -11.23 -3.82 1.02
N LYS A 42 -11.83 -4.86 0.42
CA LYS A 42 -11.16 -6.16 0.20
C LYS A 42 -9.92 -6.05 -0.69
N THR A 43 -9.95 -5.17 -1.69
CA THR A 43 -8.78 -4.91 -2.54
C THR A 43 -7.67 -4.27 -1.72
N PHE A 44 -8.00 -3.29 -0.88
CA PHE A 44 -7.05 -2.64 0.01
C PHE A 44 -6.43 -3.63 1.02
N GLU A 45 -7.24 -4.49 1.62
CA GLU A 45 -6.76 -5.54 2.54
C GLU A 45 -5.73 -6.45 1.88
N ARG A 46 -5.96 -6.86 0.62
CA ARG A 46 -4.98 -7.64 -0.15
C ARG A 46 -3.67 -6.89 -0.39
N TRP A 47 -3.70 -5.56 -0.51
CA TRP A 47 -2.47 -4.77 -0.63
C TRP A 47 -1.72 -4.75 0.70
N ALA A 48 -2.43 -4.46 1.80
CA ALA A 48 -1.85 -4.27 3.12
C ALA A 48 -1.45 -5.57 3.84
N MET A 49 -2.09 -6.71 3.53
CA MET A 49 -1.84 -8.01 4.17
C MET A 49 -1.07 -8.96 3.26
N ASP A 50 -1.48 -9.07 2.00
CA ASP A 50 -0.93 -10.06 1.06
C ASP A 50 0.15 -9.46 0.13
N GLY A 51 0.48 -8.17 0.26
CA GLY A 51 1.43 -7.50 -0.64
C GLY A 51 1.05 -7.60 -2.11
N VAL A 52 -0.25 -7.66 -2.43
CA VAL A 52 -0.75 -7.62 -3.80
C VAL A 52 -0.54 -6.22 -4.34
N VAL A 53 0.36 -6.08 -5.33
CA VAL A 53 0.64 -4.80 -5.97
C VAL A 53 -0.42 -4.57 -7.06
N PRO A 54 -1.12 -3.42 -7.07
CA PRO A 54 -2.06 -3.10 -8.12
C PRO A 54 -1.36 -2.77 -9.45
N HIS A 55 -2.15 -2.62 -10.52
CA HIS A 55 -1.64 -2.12 -11.79
C HIS A 55 -1.09 -0.70 -11.65
N ALA A 56 -0.14 -0.35 -12.53
CA ALA A 56 0.63 0.89 -12.47
C ALA A 56 -0.23 2.15 -12.29
N ASP A 57 -1.29 2.31 -13.09
CA ASP A 57 -2.17 3.50 -13.01
C ASP A 57 -2.81 3.65 -11.63
N THR A 58 -3.27 2.55 -11.04
CA THR A 58 -3.90 2.55 -9.71
C THR A 58 -2.88 2.78 -8.62
N LEU A 59 -1.68 2.22 -8.77
CA LEU A 59 -0.56 2.43 -7.87
C LEU A 59 -0.12 3.90 -7.84
N VAL A 60 0.03 4.52 -9.02
CA VAL A 60 0.38 5.95 -9.17
C VAL A 60 -0.72 6.84 -8.58
N ARG A 61 -2.00 6.57 -8.91
CA ARG A 61 -3.12 7.32 -8.33
C ARG A 61 -3.14 7.26 -6.80
N TYR A 62 -2.95 6.07 -6.24
CA TYR A 62 -2.87 5.89 -4.79
C TYR A 62 -1.74 6.73 -4.19
N ALA A 63 -0.54 6.64 -4.76
CA ALA A 63 0.63 7.37 -4.28
C ALA A 63 0.41 8.90 -4.29
N LEU A 64 -0.21 9.42 -5.34
CA LEU A 64 -0.58 10.84 -5.43
C LEU A 64 -1.65 11.25 -4.39
N GLN A 65 -2.66 10.41 -4.16
CA GLN A 65 -3.73 10.73 -3.19
C GLN A 65 -3.26 10.76 -1.75
N VAL A 66 -2.20 10.01 -1.42
CA VAL A 66 -1.65 9.90 -0.06
C VAL A 66 -0.31 10.64 0.09
N ASP A 67 0.05 11.42 -0.93
CA ASP A 67 1.24 12.29 -0.97
C ASP A 67 2.55 11.54 -0.67
N VAL A 68 2.79 10.45 -1.40
CA VAL A 68 4.04 9.68 -1.33
C VAL A 68 4.59 9.31 -2.71
N SER A 69 5.89 8.99 -2.76
CA SER A 69 6.58 8.46 -3.93
C SER A 69 6.44 6.93 -4.01
N LEU A 70 6.54 6.39 -5.24
CA LEU A 70 6.61 4.94 -5.43
C LEU A 70 7.90 4.37 -4.84
N ASP A 71 9.01 5.10 -4.95
CA ASP A 71 10.29 4.71 -4.37
C ASP A 71 10.17 4.52 -2.86
N TRP A 72 9.44 5.42 -2.18
CA TRP A 72 9.11 5.22 -0.79
C TRP A 72 8.15 4.04 -0.59
N LEU A 73 7.12 3.84 -1.40
CA LEU A 73 6.26 2.66 -1.19
C LEU A 73 7.03 1.32 -1.27
N PHE A 74 8.10 1.26 -2.07
CA PHE A 74 8.85 0.02 -2.31
C PHE A 74 10.24 -0.07 -1.65
N GLY A 75 10.69 0.97 -0.94
CA GLY A 75 12.00 0.94 -0.25
C GLY A 75 13.19 1.28 -1.11
N LEU A 76 12.96 1.93 -2.25
CA LEU A 76 14.01 2.50 -3.08
C LEU A 76 14.47 3.86 -2.53
N SER A 77 13.65 4.49 -1.67
CA SER A 77 13.98 5.68 -0.91
C SER A 77 13.30 5.68 0.47
N GLU A 78 13.87 6.42 1.43
CA GLU A 78 13.26 6.74 2.72
C GLU A 78 12.54 8.09 2.71
N GLU A 79 12.72 8.90 1.66
CA GLU A 79 12.03 10.17 1.47
C GLU A 79 10.60 9.94 0.99
N ARG A 80 9.62 10.34 1.82
CA ARG A 80 8.20 10.03 1.60
C ARG A 80 7.66 10.58 0.28
N GLY A 81 8.02 11.80 -0.11
CA GLY A 81 7.58 12.44 -1.36
C GLY A 81 8.77 12.98 -2.12
N SER A 82 8.62 13.12 -3.44
CA SER A 82 9.55 13.93 -4.22
C SER A 82 9.50 15.35 -3.69
N ALA A 83 10.63 15.90 -3.25
CA ALA A 83 10.76 17.33 -3.07
C ALA A 83 10.25 18.02 -4.34
N GLY A 84 9.11 18.71 -4.21
CA GLY A 84 8.68 19.69 -5.21
C GLY A 84 9.57 20.91 -5.16
#